data_AF-D8MAS7-F1
#
_entry.id   AF-D8MAS7-F1
#
_cell.length_a   1.000
_cell.length_b   1.000
_cell.length_c   1.000
_cell.angle_alpha   90.00
_cell.angle_beta   90.00
_cell.angle_gamma   90.00
#
_symmetry.space_group_name_H-M   'P 1'
#
loop_
_entity.id
_entity.type
_entity.pdbx_description
1 polymer ?
#
loop_
_entity_poly.entity_id
_entity_poly.type
_entity_poly.pdbx_seq_one_letter_code
_entity_poly.pdbx_strand_id
1 'polypeptide(L)'
;MVLYEAARCKECIQVELYFFSFAEDYEEVEDLAFYQAFVDRNEFTHKSTKIANFPAIRFYPRTENGEKKTKWVNFHEDMTIEGMERFLRKYATVELPEPEDDEDL
;
A
#
# COMPACT_ATOMS: atom_id res chain seq x y z
N MET A 1 -0.43 -3.50 3.05
CA MET A 1 -0.86 -2.58 1.97
C MET A 1 -0.86 -3.34 0.65
N VAL A 2 -1.78 -3.04 -0.27
CA VAL A 2 -1.89 -3.74 -1.56
C VAL A 2 -1.94 -2.74 -2.70
N LEU A 3 -1.00 -2.86 -3.63
CA LEU A 3 -0.99 -2.17 -4.92
C LEU A 3 -1.78 -2.99 -5.95
N TYR A 4 -2.80 -2.39 -6.53
CA TYR A 4 -3.65 -2.95 -7.57
C TYR A 4 -3.34 -2.30 -8.91
N GLU A 5 -3.10 -3.12 -9.92
CA GLU A 5 -2.69 -2.68 -11.25
C GLU A 5 -3.41 -3.48 -12.34
N ALA A 6 -3.39 -2.96 -13.56
CA ALA A 6 -3.77 -3.70 -14.76
C ALA A 6 -2.52 -3.94 -15.61
N ALA A 7 -2.47 -5.05 -16.34
CA ALA A 7 -1.37 -5.27 -17.25
C ALA A 7 -1.29 -4.14 -18.29
N ARG A 8 -0.06 -3.70 -18.60
CA ARG A 8 0.24 -2.63 -19.57
C ARG A 8 -0.26 -1.23 -19.18
N CYS A 9 -0.55 -0.99 -17.91
CA CYS A 9 -0.74 0.34 -17.37
C CYS A 9 0.61 1.08 -17.32
N LYS A 10 0.77 2.17 -18.08
CA LYS A 10 2.04 2.91 -18.14
C LYS A 10 2.26 3.75 -16.88
N GLU A 11 1.18 4.33 -16.37
CA GLU A 11 1.14 5.12 -15.15
C GLU A 11 1.49 4.28 -13.91
N CYS A 12 1.32 2.96 -13.99
CA CYS A 12 1.61 2.02 -12.92
C CYS A 12 3.11 1.79 -12.72
N ILE A 13 3.93 1.84 -13.79
CA ILE A 13 5.37 1.51 -13.72
C ILE A 13 6.11 2.36 -12.68
N GLN A 14 5.86 3.67 -12.66
CA GLN A 14 6.53 4.56 -11.71
C GLN A 14 6.05 4.31 -10.27
N VAL A 15 4.75 4.08 -10.10
CA VAL A 15 4.15 3.80 -8.78
C VAL A 15 4.62 2.46 -8.24
N GLU A 16 4.78 1.46 -9.09
CA GLU A 16 5.35 0.15 -8.75
C GLU A 16 6.75 0.30 -8.15
N LEU A 17 7.62 1.07 -8.80
CA LEU A 17 8.98 1.34 -8.31
C LEU A 17 8.97 2.03 -6.94
N TYR A 18 8.15 3.08 -6.79
CA TYR A 18 8.03 3.76 -5.50
C TYR A 18 7.43 2.87 -4.41
N PHE A 19 6.44 2.05 -4.76
CA PHE A 19 5.77 1.17 -3.81
C PHE A 19 6.70 0.08 -3.28
N PHE A 20 7.53 -0.52 -4.16
CA PHE A 20 8.49 -1.53 -3.73
C PHE A 20 9.66 -0.93 -2.97
N SER A 21 10.21 0.22 -3.41
CA SER A 21 11.23 0.94 -2.64
C SER A 21 10.72 1.29 -1.25
N PHE A 22 9.49 1.82 -1.14
CA PHE A 22 8.86 2.09 0.15
C PHE A 22 8.63 0.83 0.98
N ALA A 23 8.29 -0.31 0.36
CA ALA A 23 8.00 -1.54 1.08
C ALA A 23 9.25 -2.18 1.69
N GLU A 24 10.42 -2.00 1.08
CA GLU A 24 11.72 -2.51 1.57
C GLU A 24 12.03 -1.96 2.97
N ASP A 25 11.74 -0.68 3.23
CA ASP A 25 11.97 -0.02 4.53
C ASP A 25 11.17 -0.66 5.69
N TYR A 26 10.16 -1.48 5.38
CA TYR A 26 9.26 -2.10 6.35
C TYR A 26 9.26 -3.63 6.27
N GLU A 27 10.24 -4.25 5.58
CA GLU A 27 10.29 -5.72 5.40
C GLU A 27 10.32 -6.46 6.75
N GLU A 28 10.99 -5.88 7.76
CA GLU A 28 11.14 -6.48 9.09
C GLU A 28 10.00 -6.13 10.07
N VAL A 29 9.04 -5.29 9.66
CA VAL A 29 7.95 -4.85 10.55
C VAL A 29 6.90 -5.95 10.68
N GLU A 30 6.81 -6.55 11.86
CA GLU A 30 5.83 -7.60 12.14
C GLU A 30 4.39 -7.11 11.93
N ASP A 31 3.54 -7.98 11.37
CA ASP A 31 2.13 -7.70 11.06
C ASP A 31 1.86 -6.57 10.04
N LEU A 32 2.91 -6.08 9.37
CA LEU A 32 2.83 -5.23 8.20
C LEU A 32 3.35 -6.00 6.97
N ALA A 33 2.60 -5.96 5.87
CA ALA A 33 2.98 -6.67 4.65
C ALA A 33 2.53 -5.90 3.42
N PHE A 34 3.31 -6.00 2.35
CA PHE A 34 3.09 -5.30 1.09
C PHE A 34 2.86 -6.33 -0.03
N TYR A 35 1.82 -6.11 -0.82
CA TYR A 35 1.45 -7.03 -1.90
C TYR A 35 1.13 -6.26 -3.18
N GLN A 36 1.38 -6.89 -4.32
CA GLN A 36 0.95 -6.42 -5.64
C GLN A 36 -0.08 -7.38 -6.22
N ALA A 37 -1.10 -6.85 -6.89
CA ALA A 37 -2.16 -7.64 -7.50
C ALA A 37 -2.56 -7.10 -8.88
N PHE A 38 -2.38 -7.93 -9.92
CA PHE A 38 -2.87 -7.65 -11.27
C PHE A 38 -4.36 -7.98 -11.39
N VAL A 39 -5.20 -6.96 -11.55
CA VAL A 39 -6.67 -7.08 -11.54
C VAL A 39 -7.24 -7.74 -12.78
N ASP A 40 -6.57 -7.61 -13.90
CA ASP A 40 -6.96 -8.23 -15.17
C ASP A 40 -6.49 -9.68 -15.34
N ARG A 41 -5.64 -10.17 -14.43
CA ARG A 41 -5.10 -11.54 -14.44
C ARG A 41 -5.65 -12.42 -13.32
N ASN A 42 -6.44 -11.86 -12.41
CA ASN A 42 -7.01 -12.56 -11.27
C ASN A 42 -8.53 -12.35 -11.21
N GLU A 43 -9.28 -13.39 -10.85
CA GLU A 43 -10.73 -13.27 -10.68
C GLU A 43 -11.08 -12.73 -9.29
N PHE A 44 -11.56 -11.49 -9.24
CA PHE A 44 -12.00 -10.83 -8.03
C PHE A 44 -13.52 -10.94 -7.87
N THR A 45 -13.98 -11.87 -7.02
CA THR A 45 -15.40 -12.17 -6.86
C THR A 45 -16.15 -11.22 -5.93
N HIS A 46 -15.44 -10.48 -5.07
CA HIS A 46 -16.06 -9.60 -4.09
C HIS A 46 -16.27 -8.17 -4.65
N LYS A 47 -17.38 -7.51 -4.29
CA LYS A 47 -17.64 -6.13 -4.76
C LYS A 47 -16.61 -5.14 -4.23
N SER A 48 -16.01 -5.42 -3.08
CA SER A 48 -14.93 -4.62 -2.50
C SER A 48 -13.74 -4.50 -3.41
N THR A 49 -13.43 -5.55 -4.18
CA THR A 49 -12.24 -5.65 -5.03
C THR A 49 -12.45 -5.06 -6.41
N LYS A 50 -13.61 -4.44 -6.69
CA LYS A 50 -13.78 -3.63 -7.90
C LYS A 50 -12.90 -2.38 -7.78
N ILE A 51 -11.94 -2.28 -8.68
CA ILE A 51 -11.02 -1.14 -8.83
C ILE A 51 -11.44 -0.43 -10.12
N ALA A 52 -11.74 0.86 -10.04
CA ALA A 52 -12.24 1.64 -11.19
C ALA A 52 -11.11 2.23 -12.04
N ASN A 53 -9.98 2.57 -11.41
CA ASN A 53 -8.82 3.21 -12.03
C ASN A 53 -7.54 2.56 -11.51
N PHE A 54 -6.50 2.55 -12.34
CA PHE A 54 -5.18 2.01 -12.03
C PHE A 54 -4.11 3.08 -12.22
N PRO A 55 -3.01 3.09 -11.43
CA PRO A 55 -2.79 2.24 -10.26
C PRO A 55 -3.72 2.64 -9.09
N ALA A 56 -3.95 1.70 -8.16
CA ALA A 56 -4.71 1.98 -6.94
C ALA A 56 -4.10 1.25 -5.75
N ILE A 57 -3.97 1.95 -4.62
CA ILE A 57 -3.47 1.35 -3.38
C ILE A 57 -4.59 1.25 -2.36
N ARG A 58 -4.64 0.11 -1.65
CA ARG A 58 -5.53 -0.08 -0.50
C ARG A 58 -4.77 -0.60 0.70
N PHE A 59 -5.21 -0.16 1.86
CA PHE A 59 -4.69 -0.61 3.13
C PHE A 59 -5.74 -1.40 3.89
N TYR A 60 -5.32 -2.54 4.43
CA TYR A 60 -6.16 -3.47 5.17
C TYR A 60 -5.67 -3.45 6.62
N PRO A 61 -6.10 -2.46 7.43
CA PRO A 61 -5.61 -2.31 8.79
C PRO A 61 -6.04 -3.48 9.67
N ARG A 62 -5.20 -3.78 10.66
CA ARG A 62 -5.59 -4.59 11.82
C ARG A 62 -6.19 -3.68 12.90
N THR A 63 -6.88 -4.28 13.85
CA THR A 63 -7.20 -3.64 15.14
C THR A 63 -5.95 -3.63 16.00
N GLU A 64 -5.95 -2.84 17.07
CA GLU A 64 -4.88 -2.84 18.09
C GLU A 64 -4.65 -4.24 18.69
N ASN A 65 -5.69 -5.09 18.74
CA ASN A 65 -5.60 -6.48 19.19
C ASN A 65 -5.17 -7.48 18.09
N GLY A 66 -4.69 -6.99 16.94
CA GLY A 66 -4.24 -7.83 15.81
C GLY A 66 -5.35 -8.41 14.91
N GLU A 67 -6.63 -8.26 15.26
CA GLU A 67 -7.75 -8.75 14.45
C GLU A 67 -7.88 -7.96 13.13
N LYS A 68 -8.32 -8.64 12.05
CA LYS A 68 -8.52 -7.97 10.75
C LYS A 68 -9.72 -7.01 10.84
N LYS A 69 -9.53 -5.72 10.52
CA LYS A 69 -10.69 -4.82 10.35
C LYS A 69 -11.46 -5.24 9.09
N THR A 70 -12.79 -5.17 9.17
CA THR A 70 -13.70 -5.54 8.08
C THR A 70 -13.69 -4.57 6.90
N LYS A 71 -13.11 -3.37 7.05
CA LYS A 71 -13.08 -2.32 6.04
C LYS A 71 -11.65 -1.91 5.71
N TRP A 72 -11.30 -1.98 4.43
CA TRP A 72 -10.06 -1.40 3.89
C TRP A 72 -10.21 0.12 3.73
N VAL A 73 -9.06 0.78 3.67
CA VAL A 73 -8.92 2.22 3.41
C VAL A 73 -8.33 2.39 2.02
N ASN A 74 -8.92 3.25 1.20
CA ASN A 74 -8.33 3.61 -0.10
C ASN A 74 -7.23 4.66 0.14
N PHE A 75 -6.12 4.51 -0.57
CA PHE A 75 -5.10 5.52 -0.65
C PHE A 75 -5.58 6.65 -1.58
N HIS A 76 -5.55 7.88 -1.09
CA HIS A 76 -6.00 9.07 -1.81
C HIS A 76 -4.96 10.20 -1.79
N GLU A 77 -3.77 9.95 -1.25
CA GLU A 77 -2.66 10.90 -1.24
C GLU A 77 -1.87 10.82 -2.56
N ASP A 78 -0.84 11.65 -2.68
CA ASP A 78 0.08 11.59 -3.81
C ASP A 78 0.81 10.25 -3.83
N MET A 79 0.94 9.63 -5.01
CA MET A 79 1.60 8.33 -5.22
C MET A 79 3.12 8.49 -5.18
N THR A 80 3.64 9.01 -4.07
CA THR A 80 5.06 9.19 -3.76
C THR A 80 5.41 8.41 -2.48
N ILE A 81 6.70 8.18 -2.24
CA ILE A 81 7.18 7.52 -1.00
C ILE A 81 6.67 8.26 0.23
N GLU A 82 6.87 9.58 0.28
CA GLU A 82 6.40 10.45 1.37
C GLU A 82 4.87 10.37 1.57
N GLY A 83 4.09 10.28 0.48
CA GLY A 83 2.64 10.11 0.56
C GLY A 83 2.25 8.77 1.16
N MET A 84 2.97 7.71 0.79
CA MET A 84 2.77 6.37 1.36
C MET A 84 3.18 6.31 2.84
N GLU A 85 4.26 6.98 3.22
CA GLU A 85 4.71 7.06 4.61
C GLU A 85 3.69 7.80 5.49
N ARG A 86 3.27 9.00 5.10
CA ARG A 86 2.25 9.77 5.84
C ARG A 86 0.97 8.97 6.02
N PHE A 87 0.54 8.30 4.95
CA PHE A 87 -0.63 7.45 4.99
C PHE A 87 -0.43 6.27 5.95
N LEU A 88 0.70 5.57 5.89
CA LEU A 88 0.96 4.41 6.73
C LEU A 88 1.00 4.81 8.20
N ARG A 89 1.71 5.88 8.56
CA ARG A 89 1.76 6.42 9.94
C ARG A 89 0.38 6.80 10.48
N LYS A 90 -0.54 7.20 9.61
CA LYS A 90 -1.92 7.55 9.99
C LYS A 90 -2.82 6.34 10.25
N TYR A 91 -2.62 5.23 9.54
CA TYR A 91 -3.58 4.11 9.55
C TYR A 91 -3.02 2.80 10.10
N ALA A 92 -1.70 2.61 10.12
CA ALA A 92 -1.08 1.45 10.72
C ALA A 92 -1.33 1.43 12.23
N THR A 93 -1.45 0.22 12.78
CA THR A 93 -1.65 -0.03 14.20
C THR A 93 -0.48 -0.79 14.81
N VAL A 94 0.65 -0.82 14.10
CA VAL A 94 1.91 -1.46 14.50
C VAL A 94 2.94 -0.37 14.78
N GLU A 95 3.97 -0.71 15.54
CA GLU A 95 5.13 0.15 15.69
C GLU A 95 5.85 0.25 14.35
N LEU A 96 6.08 1.47 13.89
CA LEU A 96 6.78 1.75 12.64
C LEU A 96 8.19 2.26 12.96
N PRO A 97 9.19 1.96 12.13
CA PRO A 97 10.50 2.57 12.28
C PRO A 97 10.39 4.10 12.25
N GLU A 98 11.36 4.75 12.88
CA GLU A 98 11.52 6.19 12.71
C GLU A 98 11.76 6.49 11.22
N PRO A 99 11.28 7.64 10.72
CA PRO A 99 11.58 8.04 9.35
C PRO A 99 13.10 8.03 9.18
N GLU A 100 13.59 7.54 8.05
CA GLU A 100 14.95 7.91 7.66
C GLU A 100 14.93 9.41 7.38
N ASP A 101 15.55 10.20 8.26
CA ASP A 101 15.80 11.60 7.96
C ASP A 101 16.79 11.62 6.78
N ASP A 102 16.32 12.08 5.62
CA ASP A 102 17.17 12.45 4.47
C ASP A 102 18.04 13.66 4.90
N GLU A 103 19.06 13.41 5.73
CA GLU A 103 20.05 14.41 6.16
C GLU A 103 21.10 14.72 5.06
N ASP A 104 20.96 14.16 3.86
CA ASP A 104 21.89 14.41 2.75
C ASP A 104 21.24 15.23 1.60
N LEU A 105 21.09 16.54 1.82
CA LEU A 105 20.88 17.55 0.76
C LEU A 105 21.75 18.81 0.96
#